data_AF-A0A962RHD5-F1
#
_entry.id   AF-A0A962RHD5-F1
#
_cell.length_a   1.000
_cell.length_b   1.000
_cell.length_c   1.000
_cell.angle_alpha   90.00
_cell.angle_beta   90.00
_cell.angle_gamma   90.00
#
_symmetry.space_group_name_H-M   'P 1'
#
loop_
_entity.id
_entity.type
_entity.pdbx_description
1 polymer ?
#
loop_
_entity_poly.entity_id
_entity_poly.type
_entity_poly.pdbx_seq_one_letter_code
_entity_poly.pdbx_strand_id
1 'polypeptide(L)'
;MRLHRNQIWTRLLGTLTGLGFLAIGAYALLGGGAELTEVQIERARGFGWVACIGGLWAVAVSWLARDLSGIWCRPPRKGLKPQR
;
A
#
# COMPACT_ATOMS: atom_id res chain seq x y z
N MET A 1 16.92 -1.06 -17.55
CA MET A 1 15.79 -1.65 -16.79
C MET A 1 14.48 -1.30 -17.49
N ARG A 2 13.77 -2.26 -18.11
CA ARG A 2 12.45 -1.99 -18.72
C ARG A 2 11.37 -2.17 -17.65
N LEU A 3 11.02 -1.08 -16.97
CA LEU A 3 9.88 -1.05 -16.06
C LEU A 3 8.61 -1.25 -16.89
N HIS A 4 7.90 -2.36 -16.70
CA HIS A 4 6.68 -2.63 -17.46
C HIS A 4 5.63 -1.58 -17.04
N ARG A 5 4.99 -0.89 -18.01
CA ARG A 5 4.07 0.24 -17.76
C ARG A 5 2.97 -0.08 -16.74
N ASN A 6 2.54 -1.34 -16.67
CA ASN A 6 1.56 -1.84 -15.70
C ASN A 6 2.04 -1.75 -14.23
N GLN A 7 3.34 -1.82 -14.00
CA GLN A 7 3.94 -1.84 -12.67
C GLN A 7 4.05 -0.44 -12.02
N ILE A 8 3.92 0.62 -12.82
CA ILE A 8 3.86 2.01 -12.33
C ILE A 8 2.46 2.33 -11.83
N TRP A 9 1.44 1.91 -12.57
CA TRP A 9 0.03 2.13 -12.22
C TRP A 9 -0.36 1.46 -10.90
N THR A 10 0.08 0.21 -10.68
CA THR A 10 -0.18 -0.49 -9.41
C THR A 10 0.46 0.21 -8.21
N ARG A 11 1.62 0.85 -8.39
CA ARG A 11 2.22 1.68 -7.33
C ARG A 11 1.42 2.91 -7.05
N LEU A 12 1.09 3.67 -8.10
CA LEU A 12 0.36 4.92 -7.95
C LEU A 12 -0.98 4.69 -7.25
N LEU A 13 -1.71 3.64 -7.67
CA LEU A 13 -2.98 3.25 -7.06
C LEU A 13 -2.81 2.75 -5.63
N GLY A 14 -1.79 1.93 -5.35
CA GLY A 14 -1.51 1.44 -4.00
C GLY A 14 -1.15 2.56 -3.03
N THR A 15 -0.31 3.51 -3.46
CA THR A 15 0.07 4.67 -2.63
C THR A 15 -1.09 5.64 -2.43
N LEU A 16 -1.89 5.91 -3.47
CA LEU A 16 -3.08 6.75 -3.37
C LEU A 16 -4.10 6.14 -2.40
N THR A 17 -4.33 4.84 -2.49
CA THR A 17 -5.22 4.11 -1.58
C THR A 17 -4.70 4.19 -0.15
N GLY A 18 -3.40 3.94 0.06
CA GLY A 18 -2.78 4.03 1.39
C GLY A 18 -2.84 5.43 1.99
N LEU A 19 -2.59 6.47 1.19
CA LEU A 19 -2.74 7.87 1.60
C LEU A 19 -4.20 8.21 1.95
N GLY A 20 -5.17 7.70 1.20
CA GLY A 20 -6.59 7.86 1.50
C GLY A 20 -6.97 7.28 2.86
N PHE A 21 -6.53 6.04 3.14
CA PHE A 21 -6.75 5.41 4.45
C PHE A 21 -6.06 6.16 5.59
N LEU A 22 -4.85 6.67 5.38
CA LEU A 22 -4.15 7.50 6.37
C LEU A 22 -4.88 8.82 6.64
N ALA A 23 -5.39 9.48 5.60
CA ALA A 23 -6.14 10.72 5.74
C ALA A 23 -7.46 10.50 6.52
N ILE A 24 -8.20 9.45 6.17
CA ILE A 24 -9.43 9.07 6.88
C ILE A 24 -9.12 8.68 8.33
N GLY A 25 -8.06 7.90 8.56
CA GLY A 25 -7.65 7.48 9.89
C GLY A 25 -7.23 8.65 10.78
N ALA A 26 -6.41 9.57 10.24
CA ALA A 26 -5.99 10.79 10.92
C ALA A 26 -7.21 11.69 11.25
N TYR A 27 -8.15 11.81 10.31
CA TYR A 27 -9.39 12.54 10.56
C TYR A 27 -10.23 11.89 11.66
N ALA A 28 -10.36 10.56 11.68
CA ALA A 28 -11.11 9.86 12.72
C ALA A 28 -10.45 9.98 14.11
N LEU A 29 -9.12 10.14 14.17
CA LEU A 29 -8.38 10.32 15.43
C LEU A 29 -8.45 11.77 15.96
N LEU A 30 -8.39 12.75 15.07
CA LEU A 30 -8.21 14.17 15.41
C LEU A 30 -9.47 15.03 15.25
N GLY A 31 -10.42 14.60 14.41
CA GLY A 31 -11.59 15.37 13.97
C GLY A 31 -12.83 15.24 14.85
N GLY A 32 -12.71 14.66 16.06
CA GLY A 32 -13.83 14.55 16.98
C GLY A 32 -14.25 15.93 17.52
N GLY A 33 -15.38 16.45 17.05
CA GLY A 33 -16.01 17.65 17.59
C GLY A 33 -16.61 17.44 19.00
N ALA A 34 -16.79 18.53 19.75
CA ALA A 34 -17.32 18.51 21.11
C ALA A 34 -18.76 17.94 21.24
N GLU A 35 -19.43 17.66 20.12
CA GLU A 35 -20.79 17.13 20.07
C GLU A 35 -20.87 15.60 20.04
N LEU A 36 -19.73 14.90 19.99
CA LEU A 36 -19.71 13.44 19.98
C LEU A 36 -19.78 12.86 21.39
N THR A 37 -20.62 11.84 21.58
CA THR A 37 -20.66 11.06 22.82
C THR A 37 -19.36 10.27 23.01
N GLU A 38 -18.97 9.98 24.25
CA GLU A 38 -17.72 9.25 24.58
C GLU A 38 -17.60 7.92 23.81
N VAL A 39 -18.71 7.19 23.68
CA VAL A 39 -18.76 5.91 22.94
C VAL A 39 -18.45 6.10 21.46
N GLN A 40 -18.92 7.20 20.84
CA GLN A 40 -18.63 7.50 19.44
C GLN A 40 -17.16 7.89 19.25
N ILE A 41 -16.59 8.63 20.20
CA ILE A 41 -15.17 9.01 20.18
C ILE A 41 -14.28 7.76 20.26
N GLU A 42 -14.60 6.83 21.17
CA GLU A 42 -13.81 5.60 21.33
C GLU A 42 -13.85 4.73 20.07
N ARG A 43 -15.04 4.56 19.47
CA ARG A 43 -15.19 3.83 18.20
C ARG A 43 -14.48 4.52 17.03
N ALA A 44 -14.58 5.85 16.94
CA ALA A 44 -13.90 6.64 15.91
C ALA A 44 -12.38 6.50 16.04
N ARG A 45 -11.83 6.54 17.26
CA ARG A 45 -10.40 6.31 17.50
C ARG A 45 -9.98 4.89 17.16
N GLY A 46 -10.77 3.89 17.54
CA GLY A 46 -10.52 2.48 17.19
C GLY A 46 -10.47 2.28 15.67
N PHE A 47 -11.46 2.80 14.94
CA PHE A 47 -11.46 2.80 13.48
C PHE A 47 -10.27 3.56 12.89
N GLY A 48 -9.95 4.74 13.44
CA GLY A 48 -8.85 5.57 12.99
C GLY A 48 -7.49 4.88 13.06
N TRP A 49 -7.22 4.17 14.16
CA TRP A 49 -6.01 3.36 14.30
C TRP A 49 -5.92 2.25 13.25
N VAL A 50 -7.00 1.49 13.05
CA VAL A 50 -7.03 0.41 12.04
C VAL A 50 -6.85 0.96 10.63
N ALA A 51 -7.49 2.09 10.30
CA ALA A 51 -7.35 2.76 9.02
C ALA A 51 -5.90 3.24 8.79
N CYS A 52 -5.24 3.80 9.81
CA CYS A 52 -3.84 4.21 9.72
C CYS A 52 -2.89 3.02 9.49
N ILE A 53 -3.08 1.93 10.24
CA ILE A 53 -2.29 0.70 10.07
C ILE A 53 -2.49 0.12 8.67
N GLY A 54 -3.74 0.02 8.21
CA GLY A 54 -4.07 -0.45 6.87
C GLY A 54 -3.49 0.43 5.77
N GLY A 55 -3.53 1.75 5.94
CA GLY A 55 -2.95 2.71 5.00
C GLY A 55 -1.43 2.59 4.89
N LEU A 56 -0.74 2.52 6.02
CA LEU A 56 0.72 2.24 6.09
C LEU A 56 1.06 0.91 5.41
N TRP A 57 0.29 -0.14 5.66
CA TRP A 57 0.48 -1.46 5.05
C TRP A 57 0.30 -1.41 3.53
N ALA A 58 -0.75 -0.73 3.05
CA ALA A 58 -1.01 -0.57 1.62
C ALA A 58 0.14 0.17 0.91
N VAL A 59 0.69 1.23 1.53
CA VAL A 59 1.89 1.90 1.04
C VAL A 59 3.07 0.92 1.02
N ALA A 60 3.38 0.26 2.13
CA ALA A 60 4.51 -0.66 2.22
C ALA A 60 4.46 -1.77 1.14
N VAL A 61 3.31 -2.41 0.95
CA VAL A 61 3.13 -3.48 -0.04
C VAL A 61 3.24 -2.97 -1.48
N SER A 62 2.73 -1.77 -1.76
CA SER A 62 2.82 -1.17 -3.10
C SER A 62 4.27 -0.93 -3.54
N TRP A 63 5.17 -0.70 -2.59
CA TRP A 63 6.61 -0.54 -2.84
C TRP A 63 7.36 -1.89 -2.83
N LEU A 64 7.00 -2.82 -1.95
CA LEU A 64 7.65 -4.14 -1.82
C LEU A 64 7.46 -5.05 -3.05
N ALA A 65 6.39 -4.86 -3.82
CA ALA A 65 6.13 -5.63 -5.04
C ALA A 65 7.27 -5.55 -6.08
N ARG A 66 8.13 -4.52 -6.00
CA ARG A 66 9.30 -4.37 -6.88
C ARG A 66 10.37 -5.43 -6.61
N ASP A 67 10.65 -5.73 -5.35
CA ASP A 67 11.68 -6.70 -4.95
C ASP A 67 11.25 -8.14 -5.25
N LEU A 68 9.98 -8.48 -5.03
CA LEU A 68 9.46 -9.81 -5.30
C LEU A 68 9.44 -10.16 -6.79
N SER A 69 9.19 -9.17 -7.67
CA SER A 69 9.20 -9.39 -9.13
C SER A 69 10.59 -9.71 -9.69
N GLY A 70 11.67 -9.27 -9.03
CA GLY A 70 13.04 -9.57 -9.43
C GLY A 70 13.51 -10.98 -9.01
N ILE A 71 12.92 -11.52 -7.94
CA ILE A 71 13.29 -12.82 -7.35
C ILE A 71 12.56 -13.97 -8.06
N TRP A 72 11.28 -13.79 -8.40
CA TRP A 72 10.45 -14.88 -8.96
C TRP A 72 10.40 -14.95 -10.49
N CYS A 73 10.66 -13.85 -11.22
CA CYS A 73 10.47 -13.79 -12.68
C CYS A 73 11.79 -13.78 -13.49
N ARG A 74 12.82 -14.54 -13.08
CA ARG A 74 13.89 -14.94 -14.02
C ARG A 74 13.50 -16.28 -14.68
N PRO A 75 12.86 -16.29 -15.86
CA PRO A 75 12.83 -17.50 -16.66
C PRO A 75 14.28 -17.88 -17.01
N PRO A 76 14.67 -19.16 -16.91
CA PRO A 76 16.00 -19.59 -17.31
C PRO A 76 16.23 -19.17 -18.76
N ARG A 77 17.37 -18.51 -19.04
CA ARG A 77 17.79 -18.15 -20.41
C ARG A 77 17.90 -19.43 -21.23
N LYS A 78 16.83 -19.80 -21.95
CA LYS A 78 16.87 -20.81 -23.01
C LYS A 78 17.61 -20.18 -24.19
N GLY A 79 18.94 -20.31 -24.23
CA GLY A 79 19.73 -19.66 -25.28
C GLY A 79 21.22 -19.97 -25.37
N LEU A 80 21.79 -20.86 -24.55
CA LEU A 80 23.13 -21.41 -24.82
C LEU A 80 22.98 -22.60 -25.79
N LYS A 81 22.89 -22.30 -27.08
CA LYS A 81 23.30 -23.29 -28.09
C LYS A 81 24.84 -23.36 -28.02
N PRO A 82 25.45 -24.56 -27.92
CA PRO A 82 26.89 -24.68 -28.08
C PRO A 82 27.22 -24.23 -29.51
N GLN A 83 28.07 -23.21 -29.65
CA GLN A 83 28.71 -22.98 -30.95
C GLN A 83 29.62 -24.18 -31.21
N ARG A 84 29.33 -24.87 -32.31
CA ARG A 84 30.25 -25.82 -32.94
C ARG A 84 31.40 -25.05 -33.56
#